data_AF-A0A936HHN2-F1
#
_entry.id   AF-A0A936HHN2-F1
#
_cell.length_a   1.000
_cell.length_b   1.000
_cell.length_c   1.000
_cell.angle_alpha   90.00
_cell.angle_beta   90.00
_cell.angle_gamma   90.00
#
_symmetry.space_group_name_H-M   'P 1'
#
loop_
_entity.id
_entity.type
_entity.pdbx_description
1 polymer ?
#
loop_
_entity_poly.entity_id
_entity_poly.type
_entity_poly.pdbx_seq_one_letter_code
_entity_poly.pdbx_strand_id
1 'polypeptide(L)'
;MARVLAALIAGILFGAGLAISQMINPAKVLAFLDVAGDWDPSLAFVMLGAVAVTATGYGLVFRRRRPLFDSGFHVPTRRDIDAKLIFGAAVFGAGWGLAGYCPGPALAGLAGGAAETIVFVAFMAGAMIMTNRVGARWGDLRRPAPSRP
;
A
#
# COMPACT_ATOMS: atom_id res chain seq x y z
N MET A 1 17.74 3.56 -16.90
CA MET A 1 16.94 2.57 -17.66
C MET A 1 16.65 1.30 -16.87
N ALA A 2 17.66 0.56 -16.39
CA ALA A 2 17.48 -0.72 -15.67
C ALA A 2 16.50 -0.64 -14.48
N ARG A 3 16.54 0.42 -13.68
CA ARG A 3 15.59 0.65 -12.57
C ARG A 3 14.13 0.69 -13.01
N VAL A 4 13.84 1.36 -14.14
CA VAL A 4 12.48 1.50 -14.67
C VAL A 4 11.97 0.17 -15.23
N LEU A 5 12.84 -0.56 -15.95
CA LEU A 5 12.51 -1.90 -16.46
C LEU A 5 12.25 -2.88 -15.31
N ALA A 6 13.09 -2.88 -14.27
CA ALA A 6 12.88 -3.70 -13.08
C ALA A 6 11.57 -3.35 -12.36
N ALA A 7 11.25 -2.06 -12.23
CA ALA A 7 9.98 -1.60 -11.64
C ALA A 7 8.77 -2.02 -12.48
N LEU A 8 8.86 -1.95 -13.81
CA LEU A 8 7.81 -2.39 -14.73
C LEU A 8 7.56 -3.90 -14.61
N ILE A 9 8.63 -4.71 -14.64
CA ILE A 9 8.54 -6.16 -14.48
C ILE A 9 7.93 -6.51 -13.11
N ALA A 10 8.40 -5.87 -12.04
CA ALA A 10 7.84 -6.08 -10.70
C ALA A 10 6.36 -5.70 -10.63
N GLY A 11 5.96 -4.58 -11.25
CA GLY A 11 4.57 -4.15 -11.33
C GLY A 11 3.68 -5.12 -12.10
N ILE A 12 4.15 -5.64 -13.25
CA ILE A 12 3.43 -6.65 -14.03
C ILE A 12 3.27 -7.94 -13.24
N LEU A 13 4.34 -8.44 -12.60
CA LEU A 13 4.29 -9.65 -11.77
C LEU A 13 3.34 -9.48 -10.58
N PHE A 14 3.37 -8.32 -9.93
CA PHE A 14 2.48 -8.00 -8.82
C PHE A 14 1.01 -7.94 -9.26
N GLY A 15 0.72 -7.19 -10.33
CA GLY A 15 -0.64 -7.09 -10.89
C GLY A 15 -1.19 -8.43 -11.36
N ALA A 16 -0.37 -9.24 -12.05
CA ALA A 16 -0.73 -10.59 -12.46
C ALA A 16 -1.04 -11.49 -11.25
N GLY A 17 -0.22 -11.43 -10.20
CA GLY A 17 -0.47 -12.16 -8.96
C GLY A 17 -1.80 -11.76 -8.30
N LEU A 18 -2.13 -10.47 -8.27
CA LEU A 18 -3.41 -9.98 -7.75
C LEU A 18 -4.61 -10.43 -8.59
N ALA A 19 -4.46 -10.48 -9.92
CA ALA A 19 -5.51 -10.95 -10.82
C ALA A 19 -5.75 -12.47 -10.66
N ILE A 20 -4.68 -13.26 -10.60
CA ILE A 20 -4.76 -14.72 -10.43
C ILE A 20 -5.35 -15.09 -9.06
N SER A 21 -4.95 -14.37 -8.00
CA SER A 21 -5.48 -14.57 -6.65
C SER A 21 -6.89 -14.02 -6.42
N GLN A 22 -7.50 -13.36 -7.41
CA GLN A 22 -8.83 -12.73 -7.32
C GLN A 22 -8.95 -11.66 -6.22
N MET A 23 -7.85 -11.13 -5.71
CA MET A 23 -7.85 -10.02 -4.73
C MET A 23 -8.42 -8.71 -5.30
N ILE A 24 -8.54 -8.62 -6.62
CA ILE A 24 -9.15 -7.49 -7.32
C ILE A 24 -10.68 -7.47 -7.11
N ASN A 25 -11.29 -8.61 -6.76
CA ASN A 25 -12.73 -8.70 -6.54
C ASN A 25 -13.09 -8.28 -5.09
N PRO A 26 -13.86 -7.20 -4.89
CA PRO A 26 -14.23 -6.74 -3.54
C PRO A 26 -15.07 -7.78 -2.78
N ALA A 27 -15.87 -8.60 -3.48
CA ALA A 27 -16.68 -9.64 -2.84
C ALA A 27 -15.81 -10.69 -2.13
N LYS A 28 -14.66 -11.05 -2.71
CA LYS A 28 -13.69 -11.97 -2.09
C LYS A 28 -13.07 -11.37 -0.83
N VAL A 29 -12.79 -10.07 -0.84
CA VAL A 29 -12.23 -9.36 0.33
C VAL A 29 -13.28 -9.27 1.43
N LEU A 30 -14.53 -8.95 1.10
CA LEU A 30 -15.63 -8.90 2.06
C LEU A 30 -15.93 -10.28 2.66
N ALA A 31 -15.98 -11.34 1.85
CA ALA A 31 -16.17 -12.71 2.33
C ALA A 31 -15.03 -13.18 3.26
N PHE A 32 -13.80 -12.69 3.05
CA PHE A 32 -12.70 -12.93 3.99
C PHE A 32 -12.85 -12.17 5.31
N LEU A 33 -13.47 -10.98 5.30
CA LEU A 33 -13.71 -10.18 6.50
C LEU A 33 -14.99 -10.60 7.26
N ASP A 34 -15.92 -11.30 6.59
CA ASP A 34 -17.17 -11.77 7.18
C ASP A 34 -16.99 -13.05 8.02
N VAL A 35 -16.27 -12.93 9.13
CA VAL A 35 -15.97 -14.06 10.05
C VAL A 35 -17.23 -14.60 10.74
N ALA A 36 -18.32 -13.84 10.76
CA ALA A 36 -19.58 -14.21 11.40
C ALA A 36 -20.61 -14.83 10.43
N GLY A 37 -20.33 -14.83 9.13
CA GLY A 37 -21.23 -15.30 8.08
C GLY A 37 -20.59 -16.38 7.19
N ASP A 38 -20.62 -16.18 5.87
CA ASP A 38 -20.09 -17.12 4.87
C ASP A 38 -18.58 -16.88 4.66
N TRP A 39 -17.81 -17.19 5.71
CA TRP A 39 -16.39 -16.86 5.78
C TRP A 39 -15.53 -17.65 4.79
N ASP A 40 -14.80 -16.95 3.92
CA ASP A 40 -13.88 -17.56 2.96
C ASP A 40 -12.40 -17.33 3.34
N PRO A 41 -11.69 -18.34 3.88
CA PRO A 41 -10.31 -18.20 4.33
C PRO A 41 -9.27 -18.27 3.20
N SER A 42 -9.68 -18.44 1.93
CA SER A 42 -8.74 -18.59 0.81
C SER A 42 -7.77 -17.41 0.68
N LEU A 43 -8.22 -16.20 1.04
CA LEU A 43 -7.41 -14.98 0.98
C LEU A 43 -6.30 -14.96 2.05
N ALA A 44 -6.50 -15.67 3.17
CA ALA A 44 -5.48 -15.81 4.22
C ALA A 44 -4.24 -16.52 3.71
N PHE A 45 -4.39 -17.59 2.91
CA PHE A 45 -3.25 -18.32 2.34
C PHE A 45 -2.42 -17.45 1.41
N VAL A 46 -3.07 -16.62 0.59
CA VAL A 46 -2.40 -15.66 -0.29
C VAL A 46 -1.66 -14.61 0.54
N MET A 47 -2.30 -14.04 1.56
CA MET A 47 -1.68 -13.04 2.43
C MET A 47 -0.49 -13.63 3.21
N LEU A 48 -0.63 -14.80 3.81
CA LEU A 48 0.44 -15.48 4.54
C LEU A 48 1.62 -15.82 3.62
N GLY A 49 1.35 -16.32 2.41
CA GLY A 49 2.38 -16.56 1.40
C GLY A 49 3.12 -15.29 1.02
N ALA A 50 2.39 -14.20 0.74
CA ALA A 50 2.98 -12.90 0.43
C ALA A 50 3.83 -12.35 1.58
N VAL A 51 3.37 -12.48 2.82
CA VAL A 51 4.12 -12.06 4.02
C VAL A 51 5.39 -12.91 4.19
N ALA A 52 5.30 -14.23 4.06
CA ALA A 52 6.46 -15.11 4.19
C ALA A 52 7.53 -14.84 3.13
N VAL A 53 7.12 -14.67 1.87
CA VAL A 53 8.01 -14.32 0.75
C VAL A 53 8.64 -12.95 0.98
N THR A 54 7.85 -11.96 1.42
CA THR A 54 8.35 -10.59 1.68
C THR A 54 9.30 -10.56 2.87
N ALA A 55 8.97 -11.23 3.97
CA ALA A 55 9.82 -11.31 5.17
C ALA A 55 11.16 -11.97 4.84
N THR A 56 11.14 -13.07 4.08
CA THR A 56 12.34 -13.73 3.58
C THR A 56 13.13 -12.80 2.66
N GLY A 57 12.46 -12.18 1.68
CA GLY A 57 13.07 -11.22 0.76
C GLY A 57 13.75 -10.06 1.47
N TYR A 58 13.09 -9.43 2.45
CA TYR A 58 13.68 -8.37 3.26
C TYR A 58 14.85 -8.86 4.10
N GLY A 59 14.74 -10.05 4.71
CA GLY A 59 15.85 -10.68 5.42
C GLY A 59 17.09 -10.88 4.54
N LEU A 60 16.92 -11.27 3.27
CA LEU A 60 18.02 -11.39 2.32
C LEU A 60 18.52 -10.03 1.81
N VAL A 61 17.62 -9.09 1.53
CA VAL A 61 17.95 -7.78 0.94
C VAL A 61 18.66 -6.88 1.95
N PHE A 62 18.20 -6.82 3.20
CA PHE A 62 18.83 -6.02 4.24
C PHE A 62 20.18 -6.59 4.72
N ARG A 63 20.51 -7.84 4.38
CA ARG A 63 21.87 -8.38 4.56
C ARG A 63 22.87 -7.80 3.55
N ARG A 64 22.40 -7.15 2.48
CA ARG A 64 23.26 -6.50 1.49
C ARG A 64 23.55 -5.05 1.88
N ARG A 65 24.77 -4.59 1.60
CA ARG A 65 25.20 -3.22 1.93
C ARG A 65 24.52 -2.13 1.09
N ARG A 66 24.05 -2.46 -0.12
CA ARG A 66 23.39 -1.54 -1.05
C ARG A 66 22.35 -2.26 -1.91
N PRO A 67 21.27 -1.58 -2.34
CA PRO A 67 20.33 -2.12 -3.32
C PRO A 67 21.00 -2.30 -4.70
N LEU A 68 20.40 -3.15 -5.54
CA LEU A 68 20.95 -3.48 -6.87
C LEU A 68 20.81 -2.33 -7.89
N PHE A 69 19.76 -1.52 -7.75
CA PHE A 69 19.36 -0.51 -8.75
C PHE A 69 19.24 0.90 -8.16
N ASP A 70 19.81 1.13 -6.97
CA ASP A 70 19.83 2.43 -6.32
C ASP A 70 21.13 2.62 -5.50
N SER A 71 21.41 3.83 -5.05
CA SER A 71 22.63 4.16 -4.28
C SER A 71 22.52 3.81 -2.79
N GLY A 72 21.32 3.64 -2.26
CA GLY A 72 21.07 3.33 -0.86
C GLY A 72 19.63 2.92 -0.58
N PHE A 73 19.38 2.35 0.61
CA PHE A 73 18.03 2.02 1.06
C PHE A 73 17.31 3.27 1.57
N HIS A 74 16.12 3.53 1.06
CA HIS A 74 15.27 4.65 1.47
C HIS A 74 14.24 4.16 2.50
N VAL A 75 14.70 3.86 3.72
CA VAL A 75 13.82 3.40 4.80
C VAL A 75 13.35 4.60 5.65
N PRO A 76 12.05 4.74 5.93
CA PRO A 76 11.56 5.77 6.85
C PRO A 76 12.23 5.64 8.23
N THR A 77 12.79 6.73 8.75
CA THR A 77 13.45 6.77 10.08
C THR A 77 12.52 7.19 11.20
N ARG A 78 11.31 7.67 10.87
CA ARG A 78 10.28 8.05 11.83
C ARG A 78 9.70 6.82 12.53
N ARG A 79 9.67 6.88 13.86
CA ARG A 79 9.13 5.84 14.76
C ARG A 79 8.10 6.38 15.74
N ASP A 80 7.73 7.65 15.58
CA ASP A 80 6.70 8.31 16.35
C ASP A 80 5.32 7.76 15.95
N ILE A 81 4.67 7.10 16.91
CA ILE A 81 3.24 6.76 16.80
C ILE A 81 2.48 7.89 17.47
N ASP A 82 1.96 8.83 16.67
CA ASP A 82 1.17 9.95 17.16
C ASP A 82 -0.34 9.68 17.09
N ALA A 83 -1.13 10.42 17.87
CA ALA A 83 -2.59 10.26 17.89
C ALA A 83 -3.23 10.51 16.51
N LYS A 84 -2.60 11.35 15.68
CA LYS A 84 -3.03 11.62 14.31
C LYS A 84 -2.86 10.39 13.42
N LEU A 85 -1.75 9.65 13.53
CA LEU A 85 -1.51 8.41 12.81
C LEU A 85 -2.50 7.33 13.24
N ILE A 86 -2.73 7.17 14.54
CA ILE A 86 -3.69 6.18 15.06
C ILE A 86 -5.09 6.47 14.52
N PHE A 87 -5.56 7.71 14.67
CA PHE A 87 -6.89 8.09 14.18
C PHE A 87 -7.00 7.94 12.66
N GLY A 88 -6.00 8.40 11.91
CA GLY A 88 -5.96 8.26 10.45
C GLY A 88 -5.97 6.80 10.00
N ALA A 89 -5.19 5.94 10.65
CA ALA A 89 -5.15 4.50 10.36
C ALA A 89 -6.48 3.82 10.67
N ALA A 90 -7.15 4.18 11.77
CA ALA A 90 -8.45 3.65 12.12
C ALA A 90 -9.53 4.03 11.09
N VAL A 91 -9.61 5.30 10.70
CA VAL A 91 -10.57 5.78 9.67
C VAL A 91 -10.29 5.14 8.32
N PHE A 92 -9.01 5.08 7.92
CA PHE A 92 -8.60 4.45 6.66
C PHE A 92 -8.93 2.94 6.65
N GLY A 93 -8.64 2.23 7.74
CA GLY A 93 -8.95 0.81 7.88
C GLY A 93 -10.45 0.52 7.88
N ALA A 94 -11.24 1.34 8.57
CA ALA A 94 -12.70 1.23 8.55
C ALA A 94 -13.27 1.44 7.13
N GLY A 95 -12.78 2.46 6.41
CA GLY A 95 -13.16 2.70 5.01
C GLY A 95 -12.80 1.52 4.11
N TRP A 96 -11.60 0.94 4.28
CA TRP A 96 -11.20 -0.24 3.52
C TRP A 96 -12.12 -1.44 3.78
N GLY A 97 -12.40 -1.74 5.06
CA GLY A 97 -13.24 -2.86 5.44
C GLY A 97 -14.68 -2.73 4.93
N LEU A 98 -15.24 -1.52 4.94
CA LEU A 98 -16.58 -1.24 4.42
C LEU A 98 -16.65 -1.34 2.89
N ALA A 99 -15.63 -0.83 2.19
CA ALA A 99 -15.62 -0.80 0.72
C ALA A 99 -15.14 -2.12 0.09
N GLY A 100 -14.40 -2.95 0.84
CA GLY A 100 -13.75 -4.15 0.30
C GLY A 100 -12.57 -3.86 -0.65
N TYR A 101 -12.08 -2.62 -0.72
CA TYR A 101 -11.08 -2.18 -1.72
C TYR A 101 -9.74 -1.77 -1.13
N CYS A 102 -8.70 -2.59 -1.34
CA CYS A 102 -7.35 -2.25 -0.92
C CYS A 102 -6.67 -1.37 -1.99
N PRO A 103 -5.85 -0.36 -1.65
CA PRO A 103 -5.20 0.51 -2.64
C PRO A 103 -4.41 -0.24 -3.72
N GLY A 104 -3.73 -1.35 -3.37
CA GLY A 104 -2.98 -2.16 -4.33
C GLY A 104 -3.88 -2.87 -5.36
N PRO A 105 -4.80 -3.74 -4.91
CA PRO A 105 -5.82 -4.36 -5.76
C PRO A 105 -6.72 -3.37 -6.50
N ALA A 106 -7.05 -2.21 -5.91
CA ALA A 106 -7.82 -1.18 -6.60
C ALA A 106 -7.07 -0.63 -7.82
N LEU A 107 -5.76 -0.34 -7.67
CA LEU A 107 -4.93 0.09 -8.81
C LEU A 107 -4.79 -0.99 -9.87
N ALA A 108 -4.60 -2.25 -9.48
CA ALA A 108 -4.55 -3.38 -10.43
C ALA A 108 -5.92 -3.60 -11.11
N GLY A 109 -7.00 -3.39 -10.38
CA GLY A 109 -8.38 -3.55 -10.81
C GLY A 109 -8.92 -2.45 -11.70
N LEU A 110 -8.22 -1.30 -11.81
CA LEU A 110 -8.58 -0.24 -12.76
C LEU A 110 -8.68 -0.76 -14.20
N ALA A 111 -7.82 -1.72 -14.56
CA ALA A 111 -7.85 -2.35 -15.88
C ALA A 111 -9.16 -3.11 -16.15
N GLY A 112 -9.87 -3.54 -15.10
CA GLY A 112 -11.18 -4.18 -15.19
C GLY A 112 -12.35 -3.22 -15.40
N GLY A 113 -12.16 -1.91 -15.28
CA GLY A 113 -13.15 -0.90 -15.65
C GLY A 113 -14.37 -0.75 -14.74
N ALA A 114 -14.39 -1.39 -13.56
CA ALA A 114 -15.51 -1.26 -12.61
C ALA A 114 -15.64 0.19 -12.11
N ALA A 115 -16.86 0.73 -12.13
CA ALA A 115 -17.15 2.11 -11.76
C ALA A 115 -16.74 2.40 -10.31
N GLU A 116 -16.97 1.44 -9.42
CA GLU A 116 -16.64 1.48 -8.00
C GLU A 116 -15.12 1.60 -7.79
N THR A 117 -14.33 0.82 -8.53
CA THR A 117 -12.87 0.88 -8.49
C THR A 117 -12.35 2.23 -8.99
N ILE A 118 -12.93 2.76 -10.07
CA ILE A 118 -12.55 4.06 -10.64
C ILE A 118 -12.84 5.19 -9.64
N VAL A 119 -14.04 5.18 -9.04
CA VAL A 119 -14.43 6.17 -8.03
C VAL A 119 -13.50 6.09 -6.83
N PHE A 120 -13.24 4.90 -6.29
CA PHE A 120 -12.33 4.71 -5.15
C PHE A 120 -10.93 5.26 -5.44
N VAL A 121 -10.34 4.91 -6.59
CA VAL A 121 -9.02 5.40 -6.98
C VAL A 121 -9.01 6.91 -7.19
N ALA A 122 -10.05 7.48 -7.79
CA ALA A 122 -10.16 8.92 -7.99
C ALA A 122 -10.19 9.67 -6.65
N PHE A 123 -10.96 9.19 -5.67
CA PHE A 123 -10.98 9.74 -4.32
C PHE A 123 -9.63 9.57 -3.61
N MET A 124 -8.99 8.41 -3.72
CA MET A 124 -7.66 8.16 -3.16
C MET A 124 -6.62 9.13 -3.74
N ALA A 125 -6.58 9.28 -5.07
CA ALA A 125 -5.67 10.19 -5.75
C ALA A 125 -5.96 11.66 -5.40
N GLY A 126 -7.24 12.05 -5.37
CA GLY A 126 -7.68 13.37 -4.95
C GLY A 126 -7.25 13.70 -3.52
N ALA A 127 -7.44 12.77 -2.58
CA ALA A 127 -7.00 12.91 -1.20
C ALA A 127 -5.47 13.07 -1.11
N MET A 128 -4.69 12.22 -1.79
CA MET A 128 -3.22 12.31 -1.81
C MET A 128 -2.73 13.66 -2.36
N ILE A 129 -3.32 14.13 -3.46
CA ILE A 129 -2.97 15.42 -4.07
C ILE A 129 -3.31 16.56 -3.10
N MET A 130 -4.51 16.55 -2.52
CA MET A 130 -4.94 17.56 -1.56
C MET A 130 -4.02 17.58 -0.33
N THR A 131 -3.70 16.42 0.24
CA THR A 131 -2.78 16.34 1.38
C THR A 131 -1.37 16.77 1.03
N ASN A 132 -0.87 16.50 -0.19
CA ASN A 132 0.45 17.01 -0.59
C ASN A 132 0.44 18.53 -0.76
N ARG A 133 -0.63 19.11 -1.31
CA ARG A 133 -0.76 20.57 -1.49
C ARG A 133 -0.90 21.31 -0.15
N VAL A 134 -1.67 20.76 0.78
CA VAL A 134 -1.89 21.34 2.11
C VAL A 134 -0.73 21.00 3.06
N GLY A 135 -0.20 19.79 2.97
CA GLY A 135 0.89 19.28 3.79
C GLY A 135 2.23 19.93 3.49
N ALA A 136 2.49 20.33 2.24
CA ALA A 136 3.64 21.20 1.91
C ALA A 136 3.62 22.51 2.71
N ARG A 137 2.43 23.05 3.02
CA ARG A 137 2.27 24.25 3.86
C ARG A 137 2.47 23.97 5.35
N TRP A 138 2.21 22.74 5.82
CA TRP A 138 2.34 22.35 7.23
C TRP A 138 3.72 21.78 7.59
N GLY A 139 4.40 21.13 6.63
CA GLY A 139 5.73 20.55 6.80
C GLY A 139 6.82 21.59 7.01
N ASP A 140 6.68 22.78 6.42
CA ASP A 140 7.61 23.90 6.63
C ASP A 140 7.47 24.52 8.04
N LEU A 141 6.29 24.46 8.67
CA LEU A 141 6.05 24.99 10.02
C LEU A 141 6.60 24.08 11.14
N ARG A 142 6.90 22.81 10.84
CA ARG A 142 7.43 21.83 11.83
C ARG A 142 8.89 21.47 11.62
N ARG A 143 9.60 22.12 10.68
CA ARG A 143 11.06 21.97 10.61
C ARG A 143 11.65 22.64 11.86
N PRO A 144 12.35 21.92 12.75
CA PRO A 144 13.11 22.59 13.79
C PRO A 144 14.08 23.56 13.11
N ALA A 145 14.17 24.80 13.63
CA ALA A 145 15.09 25.79 13.13
C ALA A 145 16.51 25.20 13.08
N PRO A 146 17.32 25.50 12.04
CA PRO A 146 18.69 25.03 12.00
C PRO A 146 19.41 25.47 13.28
N SER A 147 19.97 24.50 14.01
CA SER A 147 20.85 24.78 15.14
C SER A 147 22.00 25.62 14.62
N ARG A 148 22.05 26.89 15.05
CA ARG A 148 23.16 27.80 14.73
C ARG A 148 24.47 27.18 15.25
N PRO A 149 25.59 27.38 14.54
CA PRO A 149 26.89 26.85 14.91
C PRO A 149 27.39 27.41 16.25
#